data_AF-A0A173SL81-F1
#
_entry.id   AF-A0A173SL81-F1
#
_cell.length_a   1.000
_cell.length_b   1.000
_cell.length_c   1.000
_cell.angle_alpha   90.00
_cell.angle_beta   90.00
_cell.angle_gamma   90.00
#
_symmetry.space_group_name_H-M   'P 1'
#
loop_
_entity.id
_entity.type
_entity.pdbx_description
1 polymer ?
#
loop_
_entity_poly.entity_id
_entity_poly.type
_entity_poly.pdbx_seq_one_letter_code
_entity_poly.pdbx_strand_id
1 'polypeptide(L)'
;MSHFTVAVFSDGTKSVEELLAPYQENNMGDCPKKYLKFISESEENRKIWENETTEKVRLLDGSLVWPWDNILYRPITKAMYEAFNQDNTKRTKKSGFGSDEQYYVEDLQSLGAEKINIPFKELYPTFKEYMEDFIQTPFDEEEQDYGYWENPNAKWDYWTIGGRWKGFLKAKDGQKGEASFVMPIRDKQGRYAQAKVKDIDFEPDAVEYQKNIRWWEVVIEDAPLKQGEDKKDFLSLYKKEYLIAKYKNKELFARIQSSVITYAVVMPDGTWYQKGQMGWFGCSSETPDASFEWDMRFKENFIDKADPEWILTIVDCHI
;
A
#
# COMPACT_ATOMS: atom_id res chain seq x y z
N MET A 1 4.03 -2.00 -5.85
CA MET A 1 3.23 -3.21 -5.53
C MET A 1 3.03 -3.20 -4.03
N SER A 2 1.79 -3.14 -3.57
CA SER A 2 1.41 -2.93 -2.17
C SER A 2 1.42 -4.23 -1.37
N HIS A 3 2.54 -4.96 -1.35
CA HIS A 3 2.66 -6.24 -0.64
C HIS A 3 3.73 -6.20 0.43
N PHE A 4 3.52 -6.91 1.54
CA PHE A 4 4.47 -6.98 2.65
C PHE A 4 4.45 -8.35 3.36
N THR A 5 5.56 -8.68 4.03
CA THR A 5 5.74 -9.96 4.73
C THR A 5 5.21 -9.92 6.15
N VAL A 6 4.49 -10.97 6.52
CA VAL A 6 4.06 -11.20 7.91
C VAL A 6 4.53 -12.57 8.38
N ALA A 7 5.15 -12.60 9.56
CA ALA A 7 5.45 -13.83 10.28
C ALA A 7 4.31 -14.13 11.26
N VAL A 8 3.61 -15.24 11.09
CA VAL A 8 2.52 -15.66 11.98
C VAL A 8 3.00 -16.85 12.80
N PHE A 9 3.16 -16.66 14.10
CA PHE A 9 3.44 -17.73 15.05
C PHE A 9 2.14 -18.33 15.56
N SER A 10 2.01 -19.65 15.49
CA SER A 10 0.88 -20.39 16.06
C SER A 10 1.39 -21.46 17.03
N ASP A 11 0.73 -21.55 18.18
CA ASP A 11 0.90 -22.62 19.18
C ASP A 11 -0.03 -23.81 18.92
N GLY A 12 -0.78 -23.79 17.82
CA GLY A 12 -1.77 -24.80 17.45
C GLY A 12 -3.17 -24.57 18.04
N THR A 13 -3.37 -23.55 18.89
CA THR A 13 -4.69 -23.23 19.44
C THR A 13 -5.56 -22.43 18.47
N LYS A 14 -4.94 -21.66 17.58
CA LYS A 14 -5.59 -20.88 16.52
C LYS A 14 -4.93 -21.14 15.17
N SER A 15 -5.75 -21.18 14.12
CA SER A 15 -5.27 -21.22 12.74
C SER A 15 -4.65 -19.88 12.32
N VAL A 16 -3.96 -19.86 11.18
CA VAL A 16 -3.38 -18.64 10.60
C VAL A 16 -4.49 -17.65 10.24
N GLU A 17 -5.60 -18.15 9.70
CA GLU A 17 -6.81 -17.39 9.38
C GLU A 17 -7.37 -16.71 10.64
N GLU A 18 -7.49 -17.45 11.76
CA GLU A 18 -8.01 -16.91 13.01
C GLU A 18 -7.11 -15.84 13.64
N LEU A 19 -5.78 -15.97 13.47
CA LEU A 19 -4.80 -15.00 13.95
C LEU A 19 -4.78 -13.72 13.11
N LEU A 20 -5.07 -13.81 11.81
CA LEU A 20 -5.08 -12.68 10.88
C LEU A 20 -6.43 -11.96 10.82
N ALA A 21 -7.55 -12.66 11.07
CA ALA A 21 -8.90 -12.13 10.95
C ALA A 21 -9.16 -10.79 11.68
N PRO A 22 -8.60 -10.51 12.88
CA PRO A 22 -8.77 -9.22 13.55
C PRO A 22 -8.22 -8.02 12.77
N TYR A 23 -7.39 -8.25 11.76
CA TYR A 23 -6.66 -7.23 11.00
C TYR A 23 -7.11 -7.14 9.53
N GLN A 24 -8.21 -7.83 9.18
CA GLN A 24 -8.82 -7.80 7.85
C GLN A 24 -9.51 -6.47 7.57
N GLU A 25 -9.24 -5.86 6.43
CA GLU A 25 -9.96 -4.71 5.90
C GLU A 25 -11.37 -5.10 5.43
N ASN A 26 -12.32 -4.16 5.51
CA ASN A 26 -13.70 -4.38 5.08
C ASN A 26 -13.95 -3.99 3.62
N ASN A 27 -13.02 -4.28 2.71
CA ASN A 27 -13.12 -3.90 1.30
C ASN A 27 -13.98 -4.89 0.47
N MET A 28 -14.04 -6.16 0.88
CA MET A 28 -14.80 -7.22 0.19
C MET A 28 -16.12 -7.55 0.88
N GLY A 29 -16.47 -6.87 1.97
CA GLY A 29 -17.70 -7.08 2.74
C GLY A 29 -17.75 -8.42 3.50
N ASP A 30 -16.62 -9.10 3.65
CA ASP A 30 -16.47 -10.41 4.29
C ASP A 30 -15.75 -10.34 5.65
N CYS A 31 -15.30 -9.15 6.07
CA CYS A 31 -14.69 -8.95 7.38
C CYS A 31 -15.72 -9.22 8.49
N PRO A 32 -15.41 -10.08 9.48
CA PRO A 32 -16.36 -10.41 10.54
C PRO A 32 -16.83 -9.18 11.32
N LYS A 33 -18.15 -8.98 11.41
CA LYS A 33 -18.76 -7.81 12.06
C LYS A 33 -18.26 -7.49 13.46
N LYS A 34 -17.81 -8.49 14.23
CA LYS A 34 -17.19 -8.30 15.56
C LYS A 34 -15.91 -7.44 15.56
N TYR A 35 -15.26 -7.29 14.40
CA TYR A 35 -14.08 -6.43 14.21
C TYR A 35 -14.42 -5.08 13.58
N LEU A 36 -15.66 -4.90 13.13
CA LEU A 36 -16.08 -3.69 12.45
C LEU A 36 -16.61 -2.65 13.43
N LYS A 37 -16.40 -1.39 13.06
CA LYS A 37 -16.98 -0.22 13.70
C LYS A 37 -17.63 0.63 12.61
N PHE A 38 -18.83 1.11 12.89
CA PHE A 38 -19.50 2.08 12.03
C PHE A 38 -18.88 3.47 12.21
N ILE A 39 -18.58 4.11 11.09
CA ILE A 39 -18.08 5.48 11.02
C ILE A 39 -19.18 6.33 10.39
N SER A 40 -19.83 7.13 11.24
CA SER A 40 -20.81 8.12 10.80
C SER A 40 -20.11 9.26 10.07
N GLU A 41 -20.62 9.60 8.89
CA GLU A 41 -20.19 10.78 8.15
C GLU A 41 -21.22 11.92 8.22
N SER A 42 -22.40 11.66 8.80
CA SER A 42 -23.52 12.59 8.78
C SER A 42 -23.25 13.90 9.51
N GLU A 43 -22.58 13.88 10.67
CA GLU A 43 -22.41 15.10 11.48
C GLU A 43 -21.56 16.14 10.75
N GLU A 44 -20.40 15.72 10.23
CA GLU A 44 -19.49 16.59 9.49
C GLU A 44 -20.13 17.06 8.19
N ASN A 45 -20.72 16.14 7.43
CA ASN A 45 -21.38 16.46 6.17
C ASN A 45 -22.60 17.37 6.35
N ARG A 46 -23.34 17.24 7.45
CA ARG A 46 -24.46 18.15 7.74
C ARG A 46 -23.96 19.58 7.93
N LYS A 47 -22.87 19.79 8.66
CA LYS A 47 -22.29 21.13 8.85
C LYS A 47 -21.88 21.76 7.51
N ILE A 48 -21.27 20.96 6.63
CA ILE A 48 -20.88 21.38 5.28
C ILE A 48 -22.11 21.71 4.45
N TRP A 49 -23.07 20.80 4.34
CA TRP A 49 -24.31 21.01 3.59
C TRP A 49 -25.07 22.25 4.06
N GLU A 50 -25.12 22.49 5.37
CA GLU A 50 -25.88 23.59 5.94
C GLU A 50 -25.28 24.97 5.75
N ASN A 51 -23.94 25.08 5.70
CA ASN A 51 -23.23 26.35 5.84
C ASN A 51 -22.25 26.65 4.70
N GLU A 52 -21.81 25.65 3.95
CA GLU A 52 -20.78 25.80 2.93
C GLU A 52 -21.36 25.97 1.52
N THR A 53 -20.50 26.44 0.62
CA THR A 53 -20.80 26.63 -0.80
C THR A 53 -19.84 25.81 -1.65
N THR A 54 -20.21 25.57 -2.91
CA THR A 54 -19.35 24.92 -3.89
C THR A 54 -19.30 25.72 -5.19
N GLU A 55 -18.17 25.62 -5.90
CA GLU A 55 -17.98 26.31 -7.18
C GLU A 55 -18.71 25.56 -8.30
N LYS A 56 -19.55 26.28 -9.05
CA LYS A 56 -20.19 25.84 -10.28
C LYS A 56 -19.90 26.81 -11.41
N VAL A 57 -19.99 26.33 -12.65
CA VAL A 57 -20.00 27.17 -13.84
C VAL A 57 -21.45 27.28 -14.32
N ARG A 58 -21.98 28.51 -14.35
CA ARG A 58 -23.27 28.81 -14.96
C ARG A 58 -23.06 29.08 -16.44
N LEU A 59 -23.65 28.27 -17.30
CA LEU A 59 -23.64 28.45 -18.75
C LEU A 59 -24.68 29.51 -19.17
N LEU A 60 -24.57 29.97 -20.42
CA LEU A 60 -25.44 31.02 -20.98
C LEU A 60 -26.94 30.64 -20.95
N ASP A 61 -27.25 29.35 -21.06
CA ASP A 61 -28.62 28.82 -20.97
C ASP A 61 -29.15 28.69 -19.53
N GLY A 62 -28.32 29.07 -18.54
CA GLY A 62 -28.63 29.01 -17.11
C GLY A 62 -28.29 27.67 -16.47
N SER A 63 -27.87 26.66 -17.23
CA SER A 63 -27.47 25.36 -16.67
C SER A 63 -26.21 25.46 -15.81
N LEU A 64 -26.10 24.56 -14.84
CA LEU A 64 -24.99 24.51 -13.89
C LEU A 64 -24.16 23.25 -14.14
N VAL A 65 -22.88 23.44 -14.41
CA VAL A 65 -21.93 22.34 -14.65
C VAL A 65 -20.76 22.44 -13.67
N TRP A 66 -20.11 21.32 -13.38
CA TRP A 66 -18.90 21.33 -12.59
C TRP A 66 -17.74 21.98 -13.37
N PRO A 67 -16.79 22.65 -12.69
CA PRO A 67 -15.61 23.22 -13.35
C PRO A 67 -14.75 22.20 -14.11
N TRP A 68 -14.96 20.90 -13.85
CA TRP A 68 -14.28 19.78 -14.50
C TRP A 68 -15.16 18.98 -15.46
N ASP A 69 -16.40 19.40 -15.73
CA ASP A 69 -17.26 18.71 -16.69
C ASP A 69 -16.75 18.87 -18.12
N ASN A 70 -16.78 17.77 -18.88
CA ASN A 70 -16.24 17.68 -20.24
C ASN A 70 -16.81 18.73 -21.23
N ILE A 71 -17.99 19.27 -20.95
CA ILE A 71 -18.62 20.33 -21.75
C ILE A 71 -17.78 21.63 -21.80
N LEU A 72 -16.88 21.85 -20.85
CA LEU A 72 -15.96 22.98 -20.81
C LEU A 72 -14.63 22.72 -21.54
N TYR A 73 -14.45 21.50 -22.05
CA TYR A 73 -13.21 21.05 -22.67
C TYR A 73 -13.44 20.76 -24.16
N ARG A 74 -12.46 21.11 -25.00
CA ARG A 74 -12.47 20.80 -26.43
C ARG A 74 -11.26 19.96 -26.80
N PRO A 75 -11.43 18.83 -27.50
CA PRO A 75 -10.31 18.04 -27.96
C PRO A 75 -9.44 18.87 -28.91
N ILE A 76 -8.13 18.80 -28.72
CA ILE A 76 -7.13 19.48 -29.55
C ILE A 76 -6.02 18.50 -29.97
N THR A 77 -5.30 18.85 -31.02
CA THR A 77 -4.16 18.05 -31.51
C THR A 77 -2.91 18.29 -30.66
N LYS A 78 -1.95 17.36 -30.73
CA LYS A 78 -0.61 17.51 -30.12
C LYS A 78 0.09 18.81 -30.46
N ALA A 79 0.08 19.18 -31.74
CA ALA A 79 0.67 20.43 -32.19
C ALA A 79 -0.03 21.65 -31.56
N MET A 80 -1.35 21.63 -31.43
CA MET A 80 -2.10 22.72 -30.79
C MET A 80 -1.83 22.81 -29.30
N TYR A 81 -1.74 21.67 -28.60
CA TYR A 81 -1.43 21.63 -27.18
C TYR A 81 -0.03 22.19 -26.89
N GLU A 82 0.98 21.78 -27.67
CA GLU A 82 2.35 22.30 -27.54
C GLU A 82 2.42 23.80 -27.80
N ALA A 83 1.66 24.30 -28.79
CA ALA A 83 1.55 25.73 -29.07
C ALA A 83 0.82 26.50 -27.96
N PHE A 84 -0.29 25.96 -27.45
CA PHE A 84 -1.09 26.63 -26.41
C PHE A 84 -0.39 26.63 -25.05
N ASN A 85 0.44 25.63 -24.74
CA ASN A 85 1.26 25.62 -23.51
C ASN A 85 2.35 26.69 -23.49
N GLN A 86 2.71 27.25 -24.65
CA GLN A 86 3.63 28.39 -24.73
C GLN A 86 2.91 29.73 -24.55
N ASP A 87 1.58 29.73 -24.59
CA ASP A 87 0.73 30.91 -24.42
C ASP A 87 0.12 30.90 -23.01
N ASN A 88 0.66 31.75 -22.13
CA ASN A 88 0.21 31.87 -20.74
C ASN A 88 -1.25 32.33 -20.59
N THR A 89 -1.91 32.76 -21.67
CA THR A 89 -3.34 33.12 -21.66
C THR A 89 -4.25 31.91 -21.88
N LYS A 90 -3.72 30.78 -22.33
CA LYS A 90 -4.48 29.57 -22.63
C LYS A 90 -4.29 28.50 -21.56
N ARG A 91 -5.37 27.78 -21.28
CA ARG A 91 -5.36 26.64 -20.37
C ARG A 91 -5.58 25.36 -21.15
N THR A 92 -4.77 24.36 -20.87
CA THR A 92 -4.85 23.04 -21.51
C THR A 92 -4.85 21.94 -20.46
N LYS A 93 -5.36 20.77 -20.82
CA LYS A 93 -5.40 19.57 -19.98
C LYS A 93 -5.01 18.35 -20.80
N LYS A 94 -4.42 17.35 -20.15
CA LYS A 94 -4.11 16.04 -20.70
C LYS A 94 -4.89 14.96 -19.95
N SER A 95 -5.41 13.95 -20.64
CA SER A 95 -6.17 12.86 -20.00
C SER A 95 -5.22 11.86 -19.31
N GLY A 96 -4.77 12.17 -18.09
CA GLY A 96 -3.95 11.25 -17.30
C GLY A 96 -2.56 10.94 -17.87
N PHE A 97 -1.86 10.04 -17.20
CA PHE A 97 -0.48 9.66 -17.56
C PHE A 97 -0.48 8.72 -18.77
N GLY A 98 0.26 9.06 -19.82
CA GLY A 98 0.43 8.20 -21.01
C GLY A 98 -0.63 8.32 -22.11
N SER A 99 -1.70 9.09 -21.94
CA SER A 99 -2.69 9.34 -23.01
C SER A 99 -2.13 10.28 -24.08
N ASP A 100 -2.63 10.19 -25.32
CA ASP A 100 -2.41 11.20 -26.35
C ASP A 100 -3.56 12.22 -26.45
N GLU A 101 -4.63 12.03 -25.68
CA GLU A 101 -5.78 12.94 -25.64
C GLU A 101 -5.46 14.22 -24.88
N GLN A 102 -5.75 15.33 -25.54
CA GLN A 102 -5.44 16.66 -25.07
C GLN A 102 -6.62 17.58 -25.30
N TYR A 103 -6.81 18.50 -24.38
CA TYR A 103 -7.96 19.36 -24.34
C TYR A 103 -7.53 20.81 -24.16
N TYR A 104 -8.18 21.69 -24.90
CA TYR A 104 -8.23 23.11 -24.58
C TYR A 104 -9.36 23.33 -23.57
N VAL A 105 -9.09 24.07 -22.51
CA VAL A 105 -10.12 24.52 -21.58
C VAL A 105 -10.69 25.81 -22.16
N GLU A 106 -11.96 25.80 -22.58
CA GLU A 106 -12.57 26.99 -23.15
C GLU A 106 -12.63 28.13 -22.15
N ASP A 107 -12.36 29.34 -22.64
CA ASP A 107 -12.46 30.53 -21.81
C ASP A 107 -13.93 30.79 -21.47
N LEU A 108 -14.21 31.00 -20.20
CA LEU A 108 -15.58 31.15 -19.72
C LEU A 108 -16.28 32.36 -20.37
N GLN A 109 -15.56 33.45 -20.65
CA GLN A 109 -16.15 34.62 -21.33
C GLN A 109 -16.58 34.26 -22.75
N SER A 110 -15.80 33.43 -23.45
CA SER A 110 -16.15 32.96 -24.80
C SER A 110 -17.42 32.10 -24.82
N LEU A 111 -17.71 31.42 -23.72
CA LEU A 111 -18.93 30.63 -23.51
C LEU A 111 -20.11 31.45 -22.97
N GLY A 112 -19.90 32.73 -22.65
CA GLY A 112 -20.87 33.52 -21.89
C GLY A 112 -21.18 32.91 -20.52
N ALA A 113 -20.22 32.16 -19.98
CA ALA A 113 -20.33 31.43 -18.73
C ALA A 113 -19.59 32.16 -17.60
N GLU A 114 -20.03 31.93 -16.37
CA GLU A 114 -19.42 32.51 -15.18
C GLU A 114 -19.22 31.47 -14.08
N LYS A 115 -18.17 31.66 -13.27
CA LYS A 115 -17.97 30.91 -12.03
C LYS A 115 -18.80 31.55 -10.93
N ILE A 116 -19.56 30.72 -10.23
CA ILE A 116 -20.39 31.13 -9.11
C ILE A 116 -20.19 30.17 -7.94
N ASN A 117 -20.28 30.68 -6.73
CA ASN A 117 -20.36 29.87 -5.51
C ASN A 117 -21.83 29.73 -5.14
N ILE A 118 -22.29 28.48 -5.01
CA ILE A 118 -23.69 28.16 -4.70
C ILE A 118 -23.70 27.38 -3.38
N PRO A 119 -24.58 27.73 -2.42
CA PRO A 119 -24.78 26.93 -1.20
C PRO A 119 -25.17 25.49 -1.54
N PHE A 120 -24.62 24.52 -0.79
CA PHE A 120 -24.98 23.12 -1.00
C PHE A 120 -26.48 22.85 -0.84
N LYS A 121 -27.14 23.52 0.11
CA LYS A 121 -28.61 23.50 0.30
C LYS A 121 -29.43 23.94 -0.91
N GLU A 122 -28.89 24.80 -1.78
CA GLU A 122 -29.59 25.21 -3.01
C GLU A 122 -29.44 24.17 -4.12
N LEU A 123 -28.29 23.49 -4.18
CA LEU A 123 -28.03 22.43 -5.16
C LEU A 123 -28.71 21.10 -4.76
N TYR A 124 -28.76 20.82 -3.46
CA TYR A 124 -29.30 19.60 -2.87
C TYR A 124 -30.32 20.02 -1.80
N PRO A 125 -31.60 20.19 -2.17
CA PRO A 125 -32.65 20.68 -1.27
C PRO A 125 -32.80 19.87 0.02
N THR A 126 -32.48 18.58 -0.02
CA THR A 126 -32.50 17.71 1.16
C THR A 126 -31.10 17.20 1.52
N PHE A 127 -30.87 16.95 2.81
CA PHE A 127 -29.63 16.31 3.26
C PHE A 127 -29.44 14.91 2.65
N LYS A 128 -30.55 14.21 2.39
CA LYS A 128 -30.55 12.91 1.72
C LYS A 128 -29.94 12.99 0.31
N GLU A 129 -30.43 13.91 -0.53
CA GLU A 129 -29.89 14.12 -1.88
C GLU A 129 -28.42 14.53 -1.84
N TYR A 130 -28.03 15.36 -0.86
CA TYR A 130 -26.63 15.72 -0.67
C TYR A 130 -25.75 14.49 -0.36
N MET A 131 -26.19 13.63 0.56
CA MET A 131 -25.41 12.44 0.92
C MET A 131 -25.37 11.40 -0.20
N GLU A 132 -26.48 11.18 -0.91
CA GLU A 132 -26.59 10.11 -1.92
C GLU A 132 -26.03 10.52 -3.29
N ASP A 133 -26.25 11.76 -3.73
CA ASP A 133 -25.87 12.19 -5.08
C ASP A 133 -24.51 12.89 -5.12
N PHE A 134 -24.15 13.65 -4.08
CA PHE A 134 -22.88 14.39 -4.04
C PHE A 134 -21.78 13.62 -3.32
N ILE A 135 -22.01 13.24 -2.06
CA ILE A 135 -21.02 12.52 -1.25
C ILE A 135 -20.94 11.04 -1.67
N GLN A 136 -22.07 10.45 -2.08
CA GLN A 136 -22.21 9.06 -2.49
C GLN A 136 -21.94 8.05 -1.36
N THR A 137 -22.23 8.45 -0.12
CA THR A 137 -22.11 7.58 1.06
C THR A 137 -23.42 6.82 1.27
N PRO A 138 -23.39 5.49 1.45
CA PRO A 138 -24.60 4.69 1.66
C PRO A 138 -25.27 5.01 3.01
N PHE A 139 -26.59 4.85 3.06
CA PHE A 139 -27.34 4.85 4.31
C PHE A 139 -27.30 3.46 4.94
N ASP A 140 -26.93 3.38 6.20
CA ASP A 140 -26.94 2.14 6.98
C ASP A 140 -28.27 2.01 7.75
N GLU A 141 -29.01 0.94 7.46
CA GLU A 141 -30.32 0.70 8.07
C GLU A 141 -30.23 0.31 9.56
N GLU A 142 -29.11 -0.27 10.01
CA GLU A 142 -28.96 -0.69 11.40
C GLU A 142 -28.61 0.48 12.31
N GLU A 143 -27.67 1.32 11.86
CA GLU A 143 -27.21 2.50 12.59
C GLU A 143 -28.10 3.71 12.36
N GLN A 144 -29.04 3.63 11.40
CA GLN A 144 -29.95 4.71 11.01
C GLN A 144 -29.20 5.99 10.63
N ASP A 145 -28.08 5.84 9.92
CA ASP A 145 -27.19 6.95 9.61
C ASP A 145 -26.41 6.74 8.30
N TYR A 146 -25.87 7.81 7.72
CA TYR A 146 -24.97 7.74 6.58
C TYR A 146 -23.53 7.51 7.04
N GLY A 147 -22.89 6.49 6.49
CA GLY A 147 -21.52 6.14 6.85
C GLY A 147 -21.08 4.81 6.26
N TYR A 148 -20.00 4.27 6.81
CA TYR A 148 -19.44 3.01 6.36
C TYR A 148 -18.89 2.20 7.55
N TRP A 149 -18.79 0.89 7.36
CA TRP A 149 -18.18 -0.01 8.34
C TRP A 149 -16.71 -0.22 8.00
N GLU A 150 -15.83 0.02 8.96
CA GLU A 150 -14.39 -0.25 8.81
C GLU A 150 -13.88 -1.09 9.97
N ASN A 151 -12.79 -1.82 9.75
CA ASN A 151 -12.01 -2.40 10.83
C ASN A 151 -10.94 -1.38 11.24
N PRO A 152 -11.01 -0.78 12.46
CA PRO A 152 -10.02 0.21 12.90
C PRO A 152 -8.61 -0.38 13.05
N ASN A 153 -8.50 -1.71 13.12
CA ASN A 153 -7.25 -2.43 13.19
C ASN A 153 -6.82 -2.99 11.83
N ALA A 154 -7.48 -2.66 10.72
CA ALA A 154 -7.13 -3.17 9.40
C ALA A 154 -5.63 -3.02 9.08
N LYS A 155 -5.06 -4.06 8.49
CA LYS A 155 -3.66 -4.12 8.03
C LYS A 155 -3.53 -4.72 6.64
N TRP A 156 -4.51 -5.50 6.20
CA TRP A 156 -4.48 -6.19 4.92
C TRP A 156 -5.89 -6.35 4.34
N ASP A 157 -5.96 -6.43 3.02
CA ASP A 157 -7.20 -6.63 2.26
C ASP A 157 -7.25 -8.01 1.56
N TYR A 158 -6.08 -8.64 1.42
CA TYR A 158 -5.88 -10.00 0.93
C TYR A 158 -4.57 -10.58 1.46
N TRP A 159 -4.47 -11.91 1.55
CA TRP A 159 -3.22 -12.59 1.85
C TRP A 159 -3.13 -13.99 1.26
N THR A 160 -1.90 -14.52 1.17
CA THR A 160 -1.63 -15.93 0.85
C THR A 160 -0.42 -16.44 1.63
N ILE A 161 -0.39 -17.75 1.94
CA ILE A 161 0.77 -18.38 2.58
C ILE A 161 1.93 -18.43 1.58
N GLY A 162 3.04 -17.79 1.94
CA GLY A 162 4.23 -17.70 1.11
C GLY A 162 4.13 -16.60 0.06
N GLY A 163 3.36 -16.81 -1.02
CA GLY A 163 3.26 -15.87 -2.13
C GLY A 163 4.63 -15.51 -2.73
N ARG A 164 5.02 -14.24 -2.66
CA ARG A 164 6.36 -13.74 -3.06
C ARG A 164 7.50 -14.26 -2.17
N TRP A 165 7.17 -14.82 -1.02
CA TRP A 165 8.10 -15.29 0.01
C TRP A 165 7.91 -16.79 0.31
N LYS A 166 7.39 -17.58 -0.64
CA LYS A 166 7.09 -19.01 -0.45
C LYS A 166 8.28 -19.91 -0.04
N GLY A 167 9.51 -19.43 -0.19
CA GLY A 167 10.75 -20.14 0.18
C GLY A 167 11.60 -19.39 1.20
N PHE A 168 10.98 -18.52 2.00
CA PHE A 168 11.68 -17.62 2.91
C PHE A 168 12.40 -18.38 4.05
N LEU A 169 11.77 -19.42 4.60
CA LEU A 169 12.34 -20.19 5.71
C LEU A 169 13.29 -21.27 5.20
N LYS A 170 14.52 -21.29 5.70
CA LYS A 170 15.43 -22.43 5.55
C LYS A 170 15.20 -23.39 6.72
N ALA A 171 14.74 -24.60 6.44
CA ALA A 171 14.39 -25.55 7.50
C ALA A 171 14.70 -26.99 7.10
N LYS A 172 14.76 -27.88 8.10
CA LYS A 172 14.91 -29.33 7.91
C LYS A 172 13.63 -29.96 7.36
N ASP A 173 12.48 -29.47 7.80
CA ASP A 173 11.16 -29.91 7.38
C ASP A 173 10.17 -28.74 7.42
N GLY A 174 9.08 -28.83 6.66
CA GLY A 174 8.09 -27.77 6.56
C GLY A 174 7.11 -27.93 5.41
N GLN A 175 6.23 -26.96 5.26
CA GLN A 175 5.23 -26.90 4.18
C GLN A 175 5.56 -25.79 3.17
N LYS A 176 5.31 -26.07 1.89
CA LYS A 176 5.48 -25.08 0.82
C LYS A 176 4.29 -24.11 0.85
N GLY A 177 4.57 -22.84 0.59
CA GLY A 177 3.52 -21.86 0.34
C GLY A 177 3.01 -21.91 -1.09
N GLU A 178 1.97 -21.14 -1.35
CA GLU A 178 1.48 -20.87 -2.70
C GLU A 178 2.45 -19.95 -3.45
N ALA A 179 2.40 -19.99 -4.79
CA ALA A 179 3.20 -19.09 -5.60
C ALA A 179 2.47 -17.78 -5.84
N SER A 180 3.19 -16.65 -5.81
CA SER A 180 2.64 -15.38 -6.29
C SER A 180 2.25 -15.49 -7.77
N PHE A 181 1.04 -15.02 -8.11
CA PHE A 181 0.56 -14.96 -9.49
C PHE A 181 1.42 -14.04 -10.39
N VAL A 182 1.96 -12.96 -9.82
CA VAL A 182 2.73 -11.96 -10.58
C VAL A 182 4.24 -12.21 -10.55
N MET A 183 4.74 -12.90 -9.52
CA MET A 183 6.17 -13.22 -9.38
C MET A 183 6.36 -14.66 -8.89
N PRO A 184 6.07 -15.67 -9.74
CA PRO A 184 6.20 -17.06 -9.33
C PRO A 184 7.66 -17.43 -9.08
N ILE A 185 7.93 -17.99 -7.90
CA ILE A 185 9.25 -18.49 -7.52
C ILE A 185 9.23 -20.02 -7.57
N ARG A 186 10.29 -20.62 -8.12
CA ARG A 186 10.45 -22.07 -8.14
C ARG A 186 10.77 -22.59 -6.75
N ASP A 187 10.22 -23.77 -6.43
CA ASP A 187 10.53 -24.43 -5.17
C ASP A 187 12.01 -24.80 -5.10
N LYS A 188 12.58 -24.58 -3.91
CA LYS A 188 13.94 -24.99 -3.57
C LYS A 188 13.89 -26.03 -2.45
N GLN A 189 14.76 -27.02 -2.52
CA GLN A 189 14.91 -28.02 -1.46
C GLN A 189 15.32 -27.33 -0.16
N GLY A 190 14.74 -27.74 0.97
CA GLY A 190 15.03 -27.15 2.29
C GLY A 190 14.50 -25.72 2.50
N ARG A 191 13.66 -25.21 1.59
CA ARG A 191 13.04 -23.88 1.68
C ARG A 191 11.53 -23.95 1.74
N TYR A 192 10.92 -23.33 2.75
CA TYR A 192 9.50 -23.50 3.08
C TYR A 192 8.84 -22.14 3.40
N ALA A 193 7.51 -22.12 3.40
CA ALA A 193 6.73 -20.99 3.91
C ALA A 193 6.28 -21.23 5.35
N GLN A 194 6.17 -22.50 5.76
CA GLN A 194 5.80 -22.89 7.12
C GLN A 194 6.77 -23.94 7.65
N ALA A 195 7.20 -23.81 8.90
CA ALA A 195 8.01 -24.82 9.57
C ALA A 195 7.85 -24.68 11.09
N LYS A 196 8.18 -25.74 11.83
CA LYS A 196 8.34 -25.64 13.28
C LYS A 196 9.56 -24.78 13.61
N VAL A 197 9.46 -23.96 14.64
CA VAL A 197 10.55 -23.04 15.06
C VAL A 197 11.86 -23.80 15.25
N LYS A 198 11.85 -24.96 15.92
CA LYS A 198 13.05 -25.78 16.15
C LYS A 198 13.75 -26.31 14.88
N ASP A 199 13.02 -26.38 13.77
CA ASP A 199 13.51 -26.94 12.52
C ASP A 199 14.07 -25.89 11.57
N ILE A 200 13.89 -24.60 11.90
CA ILE A 200 14.34 -23.45 11.11
C ILE A 200 15.78 -23.06 11.47
N ASP A 201 16.58 -22.82 10.44
CA ASP A 201 17.89 -22.19 10.54
C ASP A 201 17.71 -20.66 10.50
N PHE A 202 17.76 -20.02 11.67
CA PHE A 202 17.62 -18.57 11.82
C PHE A 202 18.94 -17.81 11.67
N GLU A 203 20.06 -18.50 11.43
CA GLU A 203 21.31 -17.83 11.13
C GLU A 203 21.26 -17.19 9.72
N PRO A 204 21.98 -16.08 9.50
CA PRO A 204 22.05 -15.47 8.17
C PRO A 204 22.46 -16.48 7.11
N ASP A 205 21.68 -16.60 6.02
CA ASP A 205 21.99 -17.57 4.98
C ASP A 205 23.32 -17.20 4.31
N ALA A 206 24.32 -18.06 4.43
CA ALA A 206 25.68 -17.77 3.96
C ALA A 206 25.76 -17.45 2.46
N VAL A 207 24.91 -18.06 1.62
CA VAL A 207 24.92 -17.81 0.17
C VAL A 207 24.32 -16.43 -0.12
N GLU A 208 23.16 -16.11 0.47
CA GLU A 208 22.55 -14.78 0.33
C GLU A 208 23.42 -13.69 0.98
N TYR A 209 24.10 -13.99 2.09
CA TYR A 209 25.02 -13.06 2.74
C TYR A 209 26.14 -12.64 1.79
N GLN A 210 26.85 -13.61 1.19
CA GLN A 210 27.94 -13.32 0.25
C GLN A 210 27.45 -12.59 -1.00
N LYS A 211 26.25 -12.95 -1.49
CA LYS A 211 25.60 -12.23 -2.60
C LYS A 211 25.31 -10.77 -2.26
N ASN A 212 24.82 -10.49 -1.05
CA ASN A 212 24.53 -9.12 -0.61
C ASN A 212 25.79 -8.30 -0.32
N ILE A 213 26.87 -8.93 0.18
CA ILE A 213 28.20 -8.30 0.24
C ILE A 213 28.62 -7.87 -1.16
N ARG A 214 28.56 -8.79 -2.13
CA ARG A 214 28.95 -8.50 -3.51
C ARG A 214 28.09 -7.43 -4.15
N TRP A 215 26.78 -7.44 -3.88
CA TRP A 215 25.86 -6.41 -4.35
C TRP A 215 26.25 -5.03 -3.82
N TRP A 216 26.56 -4.91 -2.52
CA TRP A 216 26.99 -3.65 -1.92
C TRP A 216 28.29 -3.12 -2.54
N GLU A 217 29.29 -3.99 -2.74
CA GLU A 217 30.56 -3.61 -3.36
C GLU A 217 30.34 -2.98 -4.74
N VAL A 218 29.45 -3.54 -5.56
CA VAL A 218 29.19 -3.03 -6.91
C VAL A 218 28.31 -1.78 -6.87
N VAL A 219 27.21 -1.79 -6.11
CA VAL A 219 26.19 -0.74 -6.17
C VAL A 219 26.57 0.47 -5.33
N ILE A 220 27.17 0.26 -4.17
CA ILE A 220 27.49 1.33 -3.22
C ILE A 220 28.95 1.76 -3.37
N GLU A 221 29.88 0.82 -3.46
CA GLU A 221 31.32 1.08 -3.52
C GLU A 221 31.89 1.19 -4.95
N ASP A 222 31.03 1.09 -5.97
CA ASP A 222 31.39 1.21 -7.40
C ASP A 222 32.47 0.20 -7.88
N ALA A 223 32.53 -0.98 -7.25
CA ALA A 223 33.41 -2.05 -7.69
C ALA A 223 33.07 -2.52 -9.10
N PRO A 224 34.08 -2.85 -9.95
CA PRO A 224 33.83 -3.34 -11.30
C PRO A 224 33.15 -4.73 -11.26
N LEU A 225 32.37 -5.03 -12.29
CA LEU A 225 31.78 -6.35 -12.48
C LEU A 225 32.88 -7.40 -12.73
N LYS A 226 32.70 -8.58 -12.12
CA LYS A 226 33.51 -9.77 -12.37
C LYS A 226 33.01 -10.47 -13.62
N GLN A 227 33.87 -11.29 -14.23
CA GLN A 227 33.50 -12.09 -15.38
C GLN A 227 32.29 -13.00 -15.06
N GLY A 228 31.24 -12.91 -15.87
CA GLY A 228 30.00 -13.68 -15.70
C GLY A 228 28.90 -12.98 -14.89
N GLU A 229 29.17 -11.80 -14.32
CA GLU A 229 28.15 -10.97 -13.65
C GLU A 229 27.36 -10.13 -14.67
N ASP A 230 26.05 -10.02 -14.49
CA ASP A 230 25.16 -9.21 -15.32
C ASP A 230 24.80 -7.90 -14.59
N LYS A 231 24.93 -6.76 -15.28
CA LYS A 231 24.62 -5.43 -14.72
C LYS A 231 23.20 -5.34 -14.16
N LYS A 232 22.24 -6.09 -14.71
CA LYS A 232 20.85 -6.08 -14.23
C LYS A 232 20.68 -6.59 -12.79
N ASP A 233 21.62 -7.39 -12.30
CA ASP A 233 21.59 -7.95 -10.95
C ASP A 233 22.01 -6.93 -9.88
N PHE A 234 22.53 -5.77 -10.30
CA PHE A 234 23.07 -4.70 -9.46
C PHE A 234 22.27 -3.40 -9.60
N LEU A 235 20.97 -3.50 -9.87
CA LEU A 235 20.07 -2.35 -9.91
C LEU A 235 19.57 -2.01 -8.49
N SER A 236 19.54 -0.72 -8.16
CA SER A 236 18.93 -0.19 -6.95
C SER A 236 17.85 0.83 -7.30
N LEU A 237 16.70 0.71 -6.64
CA LEU A 237 15.64 1.73 -6.67
C LEU A 237 15.86 2.82 -5.62
N TYR A 238 16.83 2.62 -4.71
CA TYR A 238 17.17 3.55 -3.64
C TYR A 238 18.47 4.29 -3.93
N LYS A 239 18.53 5.56 -3.48
CA LYS A 239 19.76 6.37 -3.49
C LYS A 239 20.83 5.73 -2.59
N LYS A 240 22.10 5.82 -3.01
CA LYS A 240 23.23 5.22 -2.26
C LYS A 240 23.33 5.79 -0.84
N GLU A 241 23.12 7.10 -0.70
CA GLU A 241 23.22 7.81 0.58
C GLU A 241 22.19 7.29 1.60
N TYR A 242 20.98 6.95 1.12
CA TYR A 242 19.94 6.36 1.95
C TYR A 242 20.37 4.98 2.47
N LEU A 243 20.93 4.12 1.60
CA LEU A 243 21.38 2.78 1.98
C LEU A 243 22.55 2.84 2.96
N ILE A 244 23.52 3.74 2.74
CA ILE A 244 24.62 4.00 3.68
C ILE A 244 24.09 4.49 5.02
N ALA A 245 23.17 5.46 5.02
CA ALA A 245 22.61 6.00 6.26
C ALA A 245 21.86 4.93 7.07
N LYS A 246 21.12 4.04 6.39
CA LYS A 246 20.33 2.98 7.03
C LYS A 246 21.22 1.83 7.53
N TYR A 247 22.03 1.25 6.65
CA TYR A 247 22.74 0.00 6.92
C TYR A 247 24.16 0.19 7.45
N LYS A 248 24.71 1.41 7.37
CA LYS A 248 26.03 1.81 7.85
C LYS A 248 27.21 1.18 7.11
N ASN A 249 27.22 -0.14 6.90
CA ASN A 249 28.25 -0.89 6.19
C ASN A 249 27.69 -2.14 5.48
N LYS A 250 28.52 -2.77 4.65
CA LYS A 250 28.14 -3.93 3.86
C LYS A 250 27.88 -5.18 4.69
N GLU A 251 28.61 -5.39 5.78
CA GLU A 251 28.46 -6.55 6.65
C GLU A 251 27.07 -6.55 7.31
N LEU A 252 26.62 -5.37 7.73
CA LEU A 252 25.32 -5.17 8.36
C LEU A 252 24.17 -5.24 7.35
N PHE A 253 24.35 -4.63 6.16
CA PHE A 253 23.43 -4.82 5.05
C PHE A 253 23.26 -6.30 4.71
N ALA A 254 24.37 -7.01 4.48
CA ALA A 254 24.34 -8.41 4.12
C ALA A 254 23.73 -9.28 5.21
N ARG A 255 24.04 -9.01 6.49
CA ARG A 255 23.41 -9.71 7.62
C ARG A 255 21.90 -9.55 7.61
N ILE A 256 21.40 -8.31 7.50
CA ILE A 256 19.96 -8.03 7.56
C ILE A 256 19.25 -8.67 6.35
N GLN A 257 19.79 -8.51 5.14
CA GLN A 257 19.19 -9.04 3.91
C GLN A 257 19.20 -10.57 3.81
N SER A 258 20.06 -11.24 4.57
CA SER A 258 20.16 -12.71 4.59
C SER A 258 19.52 -13.35 5.83
N SER A 259 18.92 -12.55 6.72
CA SER A 259 18.23 -13.02 7.92
C SER A 259 16.72 -13.19 7.69
N VAL A 260 16.07 -14.01 8.51
CA VAL A 260 14.61 -14.15 8.54
C VAL A 260 14.01 -12.97 9.31
N ILE A 261 13.78 -11.86 8.60
CA ILE A 261 13.17 -10.63 9.14
C ILE A 261 11.94 -10.30 8.29
N THR A 262 10.77 -10.22 8.91
CA THR A 262 9.51 -9.84 8.24
C THR A 262 9.14 -8.39 8.57
N TYR A 263 8.22 -7.82 7.80
CA TYR A 263 7.73 -6.46 8.04
C TYR A 263 6.81 -6.39 9.27
N ALA A 264 5.99 -7.41 9.46
CA ALA A 264 5.12 -7.57 10.63
C ALA A 264 5.21 -8.99 11.21
N VAL A 265 4.75 -9.12 12.46
CA VAL A 265 4.70 -10.36 13.23
C VAL A 265 3.35 -10.46 13.94
N VAL A 266 2.72 -11.63 13.90
CA VAL A 266 1.56 -11.98 14.74
C VAL A 266 1.98 -13.08 15.70
N MET A 267 1.80 -12.85 16.99
CA MET A 267 2.10 -13.82 18.06
C MET A 267 0.89 -14.74 18.34
N PRO A 268 1.06 -15.88 19.03
CA PRO A 268 -0.03 -16.84 19.25
C PRO A 268 -1.24 -16.26 20.04
N ASP A 269 -1.00 -15.24 20.85
CA ASP A 269 -2.07 -14.50 21.54
C ASP A 269 -2.96 -13.68 20.59
N GLY A 270 -2.51 -13.45 19.35
CA GLY A 270 -3.15 -12.65 18.32
C GLY A 270 -2.60 -11.22 18.22
N THR A 271 -1.58 -10.85 19.00
CA THR A 271 -1.01 -9.50 18.98
C THR A 271 -0.19 -9.26 17.71
N TRP A 272 -0.51 -8.17 17.00
CA TRP A 272 0.22 -7.72 15.81
C TRP A 272 1.30 -6.70 16.15
N TYR A 273 2.50 -6.96 15.65
CA TYR A 273 3.66 -6.08 15.73
C TYR A 273 4.11 -5.71 14.33
N GLN A 274 4.46 -4.46 14.09
CA GLN A 274 4.99 -4.03 12.80
C GLN A 274 6.00 -2.91 12.93
N LYS A 275 6.84 -2.82 11.92
CA LYS A 275 7.91 -1.83 11.80
C LYS A 275 7.41 -0.39 11.59
N GLY A 276 6.33 -0.23 10.84
CA GLY A 276 5.67 1.02 10.50
C GLY A 276 4.24 0.78 10.03
N GLN A 277 3.45 1.84 9.82
CA GLN A 277 2.16 1.69 9.15
C GLN A 277 2.40 1.58 7.66
N MET A 278 1.96 0.46 7.07
CA MET A 278 2.00 0.31 5.63
C MET A 278 0.91 1.20 5.01
N GLY A 279 1.25 1.85 3.90
CA GLY A 279 0.34 2.69 3.14
C GLY A 279 0.43 2.43 1.64
N TRP A 280 -0.21 3.30 0.87
CA TRP A 280 -0.33 3.16 -0.57
C TRP A 280 1.03 2.94 -1.25
N PHE A 281 1.06 2.07 -2.26
CA PHE A 281 2.24 1.70 -3.04
C PHE A 281 3.32 0.94 -2.25
N GLY A 282 2.99 0.43 -1.06
CA GLY A 282 3.96 -0.26 -0.20
C GLY A 282 4.92 0.71 0.50
N CYS A 283 4.54 1.99 0.61
CA CYS A 283 5.28 2.97 1.38
C CYS A 283 4.94 2.79 2.86
N SER A 284 5.96 2.63 3.70
CA SER A 284 5.78 2.52 5.14
C SER A 284 6.18 3.82 5.86
N SER A 285 5.52 4.08 6.99
CA SER A 285 5.68 5.32 7.77
C SER A 285 6.86 5.32 8.74
N GLU A 286 7.68 4.26 8.78
CA GLU A 286 8.77 4.16 9.74
C GLU A 286 9.93 5.11 9.42
N THR A 287 10.60 5.58 10.46
CA THR A 287 11.87 6.29 10.30
C THR A 287 13.00 5.31 10.00
N PRO A 288 14.12 5.74 9.39
CA PRO A 288 15.28 4.88 9.19
C PRO A 288 15.80 4.23 10.49
N ASP A 289 15.74 4.94 11.62
CA ASP A 289 16.19 4.42 12.92
C ASP A 289 15.21 3.39 13.50
N ALA A 290 13.90 3.65 13.44
CA ALA A 290 12.89 2.66 13.83
C ALA A 290 13.00 1.40 12.96
N SER A 291 13.27 1.61 11.66
CA SER A 291 13.51 0.51 10.75
C SER A 291 14.71 -0.33 11.17
N PHE A 292 15.81 0.34 11.51
CA PHE A 292 17.06 -0.30 11.87
C PHE A 292 16.95 -1.06 13.19
N GLU A 293 16.32 -0.48 14.22
CA GLU A 293 16.08 -1.15 15.50
C GLU A 293 15.20 -2.40 15.35
N TRP A 294 14.16 -2.34 14.51
CA TRP A 294 13.35 -3.52 14.18
C TRP A 294 14.22 -4.65 13.61
N ASP A 295 15.02 -4.35 12.60
CA ASP A 295 15.86 -5.35 11.92
C ASP A 295 16.90 -5.96 12.88
N MET A 296 17.49 -5.14 13.75
CA MET A 296 18.53 -5.58 14.69
C MET A 296 17.99 -6.40 15.86
N ARG A 297 16.80 -6.09 16.35
CA ARG A 297 16.19 -6.76 17.52
C ARG A 297 15.18 -7.84 17.15
N PHE A 298 14.92 -8.06 15.86
CA PHE A 298 13.90 -9.02 15.40
C PHE A 298 14.06 -10.40 16.03
N LYS A 299 15.29 -10.95 16.01
CA LYS A 299 15.60 -12.27 16.58
C LYS A 299 15.33 -12.31 18.08
N GLU A 300 15.86 -11.33 18.83
CA GLU A 300 15.67 -11.23 20.27
C GLU A 300 14.18 -11.07 20.65
N ASN A 301 13.44 -10.29 19.86
CA ASN A 301 12.06 -9.94 20.18
C ASN A 301 11.08 -11.08 19.89
N PHE A 302 11.30 -11.84 18.82
CA PHE A 302 10.30 -12.77 18.31
C PHE A 302 10.79 -14.21 18.21
N ILE A 303 12.05 -14.43 17.81
CA ILE A 303 12.58 -15.78 17.57
C ILE A 303 13.07 -16.42 18.88
N ASP A 304 13.89 -15.72 19.65
CA ASP A 304 14.54 -16.26 20.86
C ASP A 304 13.55 -16.54 22.00
N LYS A 305 12.36 -15.95 21.92
CA LYS A 305 11.26 -16.13 22.86
C LYS A 305 10.21 -17.13 22.37
N ALA A 306 10.30 -17.61 21.13
CA ALA A 306 9.33 -18.53 20.57
C ALA A 306 9.52 -19.95 21.12
N ASP A 307 8.41 -20.63 21.41
CA ASP A 307 8.47 -22.03 21.77
C ASP A 307 8.98 -22.86 20.56
N PRO A 308 9.97 -23.75 20.75
CA PRO A 308 10.48 -24.62 19.69
C PRO A 308 9.42 -25.45 18.95
N GLU A 309 8.28 -25.76 19.59
CA GLU A 309 7.17 -26.51 18.98
C GLU A 309 6.15 -25.65 18.23
N TRP A 310 6.22 -24.31 18.35
CA TRP A 310 5.37 -23.43 17.55
C TRP A 310 5.63 -23.58 16.07
N ILE A 311 4.62 -23.25 15.27
CA ILE A 311 4.71 -23.17 13.82
C ILE A 311 4.88 -21.70 13.43
N LEU A 312 5.94 -21.40 12.69
CA LEU A 312 6.12 -20.10 12.04
C LEU A 312 5.63 -20.21 10.59
N THR A 313 4.65 -19.37 10.24
CA THR A 313 4.09 -19.24 8.89
C THR A 313 4.44 -17.89 8.29
N ILE A 314 4.98 -17.88 7.06
CA ILE A 314 5.23 -16.67 6.29
C ILE A 314 4.04 -16.39 5.38
N VAL A 315 3.52 -15.17 5.48
CA VAL A 315 2.34 -14.71 4.74
C VAL A 315 2.71 -13.50 3.89
N ASP A 316 2.23 -13.49 2.64
CA ASP A 316 2.26 -12.38 1.71
C ASP A 316 0.93 -11.62 1.83
N CYS A 317 0.93 -10.49 2.56
CA CYS A 317 -0.25 -9.62 2.70
C CYS A 317 -0.25 -8.53 1.64
N HIS A 318 -1.44 -8.13 1.20
CA HIS A 318 -1.71 -6.97 0.35
C HIS A 318 -2.39 -5.85 1.17
N ILE A 319 -2.22 -4.60 0.72
CA ILE A 319 -2.86 -3.38 1.24
C ILE A 319 -3.35 -2.47 0.11
#